data_AF-A0A2V5K827-F1
#
_entry.id   AF-A0A2V5K827-F1
#
_cell.length_a   1.000
_cell.length_b   1.000
_cell.length_c   1.000
_cell.angle_alpha   90.00
_cell.angle_beta   90.00
_cell.angle_gamma   90.00
#
_symmetry.space_group_name_H-M   'P 1'
#
loop_
_entity.id
_entity.type
_entity.pdbx_description
1 polymer ?
#
loop_
_entity_poly.entity_id
_entity_poly.type
_entity_poly.pdbx_seq_one_letter_code
_entity_poly.pdbx_strand_id
1 'polypeptide(L)'
;MSPRIATSKFKRHTSLIFVQFLHEVRIRHACSLLVCTDMSVFDIAIEVGFGSYPSFLRIFLELNGVAPGEYRKHYHPQEGTIAT
;
A
#
# COMPACT_ATOMS: atom_id res chain seq x y z
N MET A 1 -33.01 23.49 -3.19
CA MET A 1 -32.06 22.35 -3.29
C MET A 1 -32.64 21.18 -2.50
N SER A 2 -32.86 20.03 -3.12
CA SER A 2 -33.45 18.86 -2.44
C SER A 2 -32.46 18.21 -1.46
N PRO A 3 -32.85 17.92 -0.20
CA PRO A 3 -31.95 17.38 0.84
C PRO A 3 -31.24 16.08 0.45
N ARG A 4 -31.79 15.32 -0.49
CA ARG A 4 -31.26 14.02 -0.94
C ARG A 4 -29.90 14.10 -1.64
N ILE A 5 -29.57 15.24 -2.26
CA ILE A 5 -28.30 15.45 -2.98
C ILE A 5 -27.15 15.73 -2.01
N ALA A 6 -27.43 16.42 -0.90
CA ALA A 6 -26.41 16.76 0.09
C ALA A 6 -25.89 15.52 0.82
N THR A 7 -26.78 14.59 1.20
CA THR A 7 -26.41 13.35 1.90
C THR A 7 -25.62 12.38 1.02
N SER A 8 -25.92 12.28 -0.29
CA SER A 8 -25.21 11.37 -1.20
C SER A 8 -23.80 11.86 -1.55
N LYS A 9 -23.65 13.18 -1.79
CA LYS A 9 -22.32 13.79 -2.01
C LYS A 9 -21.44 13.70 -0.77
N PHE A 10 -22.00 13.98 0.42
CA PHE A 10 -21.25 13.86 1.67
C PHE A 10 -20.80 12.43 1.93
N LYS A 11 -21.70 11.44 1.84
CA LYS A 11 -21.35 10.01 1.97
C LYS A 11 -20.27 9.59 0.98
N ARG A 12 -20.36 10.02 -0.28
CA ARG A 12 -19.36 9.69 -1.31
C ARG A 12 -17.99 10.29 -0.99
N HIS A 13 -17.93 11.55 -0.56
CA HIS A 13 -16.68 12.17 -0.15
C HIS A 13 -16.06 11.47 1.07
N THR A 14 -16.85 11.16 2.09
CA THR A 14 -16.37 10.43 3.28
C THR A 14 -15.87 9.02 2.93
N SER A 15 -16.58 8.28 2.08
CA SER A 15 -16.14 6.95 1.64
C SER A 15 -14.82 6.99 0.86
N LEU A 16 -14.62 8.00 0.02
CA LEU A 16 -13.36 8.17 -0.72
C LEU A 16 -12.19 8.48 0.21
N ILE A 17 -12.39 9.37 1.18
CA ILE A 17 -11.37 9.70 2.19
C ILE A 17 -11.02 8.47 3.02
N PHE A 18 -12.01 7.67 3.41
CA PHE A 18 -11.78 6.43 4.16
C PHE A 18 -10.96 5.41 3.36
N VAL A 19 -11.26 5.23 2.06
CA VAL A 19 -10.51 4.32 1.20
C VAL A 19 -9.05 4.78 1.02
N GLN A 20 -8.83 6.09 0.84
CA GLN A 20 -7.48 6.66 0.76
C GLN A 20 -6.70 6.43 2.05
N PHE A 21 -7.30 6.73 3.21
CA PHE A 21 -6.68 6.47 4.51
C PHE A 21 -6.36 4.98 4.71
N LEU A 22 -7.28 4.09 4.34
CA LEU A 22 -7.07 2.66 4.43
C LEU A 22 -5.90 2.21 3.53
N HIS A 23 -5.80 2.75 2.32
CA HIS A 23 -4.66 2.48 1.43
C HIS A 23 -3.34 2.93 2.07
N GLU A 24 -3.27 4.13 2.65
CA GLU A 24 -2.06 4.60 3.34
C GLU A 24 -1.64 3.68 4.48
N VAL A 25 -2.59 3.24 5.31
CA VAL A 25 -2.31 2.30 6.41
C VAL A 25 -1.78 0.97 5.89
N ARG A 26 -2.44 0.40 4.87
CA ARG A 26 -2.02 -0.87 4.27
C ARG A 26 -0.65 -0.79 3.60
N ILE A 27 -0.38 0.29 2.87
CA ILE A 27 0.92 0.49 2.22
C ILE A 27 2.03 0.70 3.24
N ARG A 28 1.79 1.43 4.33
CA ARG A 28 2.77 1.55 5.42
C ARG A 28 3.11 0.20 6.03
N HIS A 29 2.11 -0.67 6.25
CA HIS A 29 2.35 -2.03 6.72
C HIS A 29 3.14 -2.85 5.70
N ALA A 30 2.80 -2.74 4.40
CA ALA A 30 3.53 -3.42 3.33
C ALA A 30 5.01 -3.00 3.28
N CYS A 31 5.32 -1.71 3.44
CA CYS A 31 6.69 -1.23 3.52
C CYS A 31 7.47 -1.87 4.68
N SER A 32 6.84 -2.04 5.85
CA SER A 32 7.46 -2.74 6.98
C SER A 32 7.76 -4.20 6.66
N LEU A 33 6.81 -4.92 6.03
CA LEU A 33 7.00 -6.32 5.66
C LEU A 33 8.09 -6.47 4.57
N LEU A 34 8.16 -5.54 3.62
CA LEU A 34 9.18 -5.53 2.57
C LEU A 34 10.60 -5.36 3.11
N VAL A 35 10.76 -4.66 4.25
CA VAL A 35 12.05 -4.35 4.88
C VAL A 35 12.45 -5.40 5.91
N CYS A 36 11.49 -5.93 6.66
CA CYS A 36 11.78 -6.82 7.79
C CYS A 36 11.63 -8.31 7.48
N THR A 37 11.19 -8.67 6.27
CA THR A 37 10.91 -10.07 5.90
C THR A 37 11.25 -10.35 4.43
N ASP A 38 11.49 -11.62 4.15
CA ASP A 38 11.68 -12.15 2.79
C ASP A 38 10.36 -12.54 2.09
N MET A 39 9.18 -12.29 2.69
CA MET A 39 7.88 -12.64 2.12
C MET A 39 7.76 -12.17 0.67
N SER A 40 7.12 -12.94 -0.21
CA SER A 40 6.99 -12.49 -1.61
C SER A 40 6.11 -11.23 -1.67
N VAL A 41 6.33 -10.39 -2.69
CA VAL A 41 5.51 -9.18 -2.89
C VAL A 41 4.02 -9.53 -3.05
N PHE A 42 3.73 -10.69 -3.62
CA PHE A 42 2.37 -11.21 -3.76
C PHE A 42 1.74 -11.55 -2.42
N ASP A 43 2.45 -12.27 -1.56
CA ASP A 43 1.96 -12.64 -0.23
C ASP A 43 1.74 -11.40 0.65
N ILE A 44 2.65 -10.41 0.56
CA ILE A 44 2.49 -9.13 1.26
C ILE A 44 1.21 -8.41 0.81
N ALA A 45 0.88 -8.42 -0.49
CA ALA A 45 -0.34 -7.79 -0.99
C ALA A 45 -1.60 -8.43 -0.38
N ILE A 46 -1.61 -9.75 -0.22
CA ILE A 46 -2.69 -10.50 0.42
C ILE A 46 -2.74 -10.18 1.92
N GLU A 47 -1.59 -10.24 2.60
CA GLU A 47 -1.44 -10.00 4.04
C GLU A 47 -1.94 -8.61 4.45
N VAL A 48 -1.61 -7.57 3.66
CA VAL A 48 -2.08 -6.20 3.91
C VAL A 48 -3.51 -5.95 3.43
N GLY A 49 -4.21 -6.99 2.96
CA GLY A 49 -5.64 -6.96 2.69
C GLY A 49 -6.04 -6.32 1.35
N PHE A 50 -5.17 -6.34 0.34
CA PHE A 50 -5.57 -5.98 -1.03
C PHE A 50 -6.28 -7.16 -1.70
N GLY A 51 -7.47 -6.90 -2.25
CA GLY A 51 -8.23 -7.92 -2.98
C GLY A 51 -7.69 -8.22 -4.39
N SER A 52 -6.76 -7.42 -4.90
CA SER A 52 -6.08 -7.73 -6.15
C SER A 52 -4.64 -7.22 -6.18
N TYR A 53 -3.75 -8.08 -6.67
CA TYR A 53 -2.32 -7.76 -6.81
C TYR A 53 -2.06 -6.53 -7.70
N PRO A 54 -2.74 -6.33 -8.86
CA PRO A 54 -2.54 -5.13 -9.67
C PRO A 54 -2.95 -3.83 -8.95
N SER A 55 -4.02 -3.87 -8.13
CA SER A 55 -4.43 -2.70 -7.34
C SER A 55 -3.37 -2.34 -6.30
N PHE A 56 -2.82 -3.35 -5.63
CA PHE A 56 -1.72 -3.17 -4.70
C PHE A 56 -0.52 -2.51 -5.37
N LEU A 57 -0.04 -3.06 -6.50
CA LEU A 57 1.12 -2.51 -7.21
C LEU A 57 0.92 -1.05 -7.61
N ARG A 58 -0.26 -0.71 -8.15
CA ARG A 58 -0.58 0.67 -8.53
C ARG A 58 -0.57 1.61 -7.34
N ILE A 59 -1.31 1.27 -6.27
CA ILE A 59 -1.43 2.13 -5.08
C ILE A 59 -0.09 2.25 -4.36
N PHE A 60 0.71 1.17 -4.31
CA PHE A 60 2.05 1.21 -3.73
C PHE A 60 2.95 2.17 -4.50
N LEU A 61 2.96 2.08 -5.84
CA LEU A 61 3.73 2.97 -6.70
C LEU A 61 3.29 4.43 -6.56
N GLU A 62 1.97 4.69 -6.53
CA GLU A 62 1.42 6.04 -6.36
C GLU A 62 1.83 6.67 -5.02
N LEU A 63 1.86 5.90 -3.93
CA LEU A 63 2.17 6.41 -2.58
C LEU A 63 3.67 6.47 -2.26
N ASN A 64 4.49 5.56 -2.81
CA ASN A 64 5.93 5.51 -2.50
C ASN A 64 6.84 5.98 -3.65
N GLY A 65 6.31 6.18 -4.85
CA GLY A 65 7.07 6.59 -6.04
C GLY A 65 7.93 5.48 -6.69
N VAL A 66 8.00 4.29 -6.08
CA VAL A 66 8.74 3.13 -6.60
C VAL A 66 7.93 1.84 -6.44
N ALA A 67 8.22 0.84 -7.27
CA ALA A 67 7.58 -0.47 -7.17
C ALA A 67 8.04 -1.22 -5.90
N PRO A 68 7.21 -2.12 -5.32
CA PRO A 68 7.54 -2.84 -4.08
C PRO A 68 8.86 -3.61 -4.14
N GLY A 69 9.17 -4.23 -5.30
CA GLY A 69 10.42 -4.97 -5.48
C GLY A 69 11.66 -4.07 -5.43
N GLU A 70 11.59 -2.90 -6.05
CA GLU A 70 12.67 -1.90 -5.98
C GLU A 70 12.76 -1.29 -4.57
N TYR A 71 11.62 -1.05 -3.92
CA TYR A 71 11.57 -0.62 -2.53
C TYR A 71 12.32 -1.60 -1.62
N ARG A 72 12.06 -2.91 -1.76
CA ARG A 72 12.81 -3.94 -1.01
C ARG A 72 14.31 -3.85 -1.28
N LYS A 73 14.74 -3.77 -2.54
CA LYS A 73 16.18 -3.69 -2.87
C LYS A 73 16.88 -2.50 -2.20
N HIS A 74 16.21 -1.37 -2.05
CA HIS A 74 16.78 -0.16 -1.45
C HIS A 74 16.86 -0.23 0.08
N TYR A 75 15.91 -0.90 0.74
CA TYR A 75 15.72 -0.78 2.18
C TYR A 75 15.87 -2.09 2.96
N HIS A 76 15.83 -3.25 2.31
CA HIS A 76 16.06 -4.52 2.97
C HIS A 76 17.56 -4.76 3.14
N PRO A 77 18.04 -5.02 4.37
CA PRO A 77 19.43 -5.36 4.60
C PRO A 77 19.82 -6.56 3.73
N GLN A 78 20.79 -6.38 2.83
CA GLN A 78 21.37 -7.51 2.12
C GLN A 78 22.45 -8.09 3.04
N GLU A 79 22.18 -9.26 3.63
CA GLU A 79 23.20 -10.07 4.27
C GLU A 79 24.20 -10.54 3.20
N GLY A 80 25.20 -9.71 2.88
CA GLY A 80 26.14 -10.05 1.80
C GLY A 80 27.34 -9.13 1.55
N THR A 81 27.50 -7.97 2.21
CA THR A 81 28.58 -7.01 1.83
C THR A 81 29.62 -6.69 2.91
N ILE A 82 29.76 -7.46 4.00
CA ILE A 82 30.95 -7.29 4.87
C ILE A 82 31.55 -8.65 5.27
N ALA A 83 32.23 -9.26 4.31
CA ALA A 83 33.41 -10.08 4.55
C ALA A 83 34.48 -9.64 3.56
N THR A 84 35.33 -8.66 3.94
CA THR A 84 36.75 -8.52 3.57
C THR A 84 37.38 -7.51 4.52
#